data_AF-A0A229FP26-F1
#
_entry.id   AF-A0A229FP26-F1
#
_cell.length_a   1.000
_cell.length_b   1.000
_cell.length_c   1.000
_cell.angle_alpha   90.00
_cell.angle_beta   90.00
_cell.angle_gamma   90.00
#
_symmetry.space_group_name_H-M   'P 1'
#
loop_
_entity.id
_entity.type
_entity.pdbx_description
1 polymer ?
#
loop_
_entity_poly.entity_id
_entity_poly.type
_entity_poly.pdbx_seq_one_letter_code
_entity_poly.pdbx_strand_id
1 'polypeptide(L)' 'YVSVGGEPGSTREDKTASLGLQVWKRDFTLLGLTPRLVFDYETTSSNFAYYDDRDEKAATILLTKTF' A
#
# COMPACT_ATOMS: atom_id res chain seq x y z
N TYR A 1 5.10 -31.15 -7.06
CA TYR A 1 5.19 -30.51 -5.74
C TYR A 1 3.78 -30.25 -5.26
N VAL A 2 3.35 -30.95 -4.21
CA VAL A 2 2.02 -30.75 -3.60
C VAL A 2 2.13 -29.46 -2.79
N SER A 3 1.46 -28.41 -3.26
CA SER A 3 1.36 -27.13 -2.57
C SER A 3 0.51 -27.35 -1.32
N VAL A 4 1.18 -27.39 -0.16
CA VAL A 4 0.55 -27.66 1.13
C VAL A 4 -0.27 -26.43 1.54
N GLY A 5 -1.57 -26.61 1.78
CA GLY A 5 -2.44 -25.55 2.33
C GLY A 5 -3.38 -24.83 1.34
N GLY A 6 -3.50 -25.29 0.10
CA GLY A 6 -4.50 -24.83 -0.88
C GLY A 6 -5.35 -26.00 -1.38
N GLU A 7 -6.47 -25.72 -2.06
CA GLU A 7 -7.32 -26.78 -2.60
C GLU A 7 -6.52 -27.71 -3.54
N PRO A 8 -6.73 -29.05 -3.51
CA PRO A 8 -6.03 -29.98 -4.38
C PRO A 8 -6.25 -29.64 -5.86
N GLY A 9 -5.17 -29.28 -6.57
CA GLY A 9 -5.22 -28.86 -7.98
C GLY A 9 -5.23 -27.34 -8.21
N SER A 10 -5.22 -26.53 -7.15
CA SER A 10 -5.11 -25.08 -7.26
C SER A 10 -3.68 -24.63 -7.60
N THR A 11 -3.57 -23.65 -8.50
CA THR A 11 -2.34 -22.90 -8.74
C THR A 11 -2.37 -21.66 -7.85
N ARG A 12 -1.21 -21.19 -7.38
CA ARG A 12 -1.11 -20.00 -6.52
C ARG A 12 -1.70 -18.79 -7.24
N GLU A 13 -2.66 -18.13 -6.60
CA GLU A 13 -3.21 -16.84 -7.03
C GLU A 13 -3.08 -15.85 -5.88
N ASP A 14 -2.19 -14.88 -6.02
CA ASP A 14 -2.07 -13.76 -5.10
C ASP A 14 -2.86 -12.58 -5.66
N LYS A 15 -3.75 -12.01 -4.85
CA LYS A 15 -4.47 -10.78 -5.19
C LYS A 15 -3.90 -9.65 -4.36
N THR A 16 -3.09 -8.82 -5.00
CA THR A 16 -2.59 -7.57 -4.42
C THR A 16 -3.43 -6.41 -4.94
N ALA A 17 -3.99 -5.64 -4.02
CA ALA A 17 -4.61 -4.36 -4.35
C ALA A 17 -3.89 -3.26 -3.59
N SER A 18 -3.53 -2.20 -4.30
CA SER A 18 -2.89 -1.01 -3.74
C SER A 18 -3.72 0.23 -4.03
N LEU A 19 -3.80 1.12 -3.05
CA LEU A 19 -4.45 2.42 -3.14
C LEU A 19 -3.51 3.47 -2.57
N GLY A 20 -3.06 4.38 -3.44
CA GLY A 20 -2.29 5.56 -3.06
C GLY A 20 -3.15 6.82 -3.17
N LEU A 21 -3.26 7.59 -2.08
CA LEU A 21 -3.92 8.90 -2.06
C LEU A 21 -2.90 9.97 -1.67
N GLN A 22 -2.73 10.98 -2.52
CA GLN A 22 -1.87 12.13 -2.23
C GLN A 22 -2.72 13.40 -2.14
N VAL A 23 -2.60 14.11 -1.02
CA VAL A 23 -3.29 15.37 -0.79
C VAL A 23 -2.26 16.45 -0.50
N TRP A 24 -2.28 17.51 -1.30
CA TRP A 24 -1.53 18.73 -1.04
C TRP A 24 -2.29 19.92 -1.59
N LYS A 25 -1.98 21.10 -1.05
CA LYS A 25 -2.45 22.37 -1.59
C LYS A 25 -1.27 23.10 -2.21
N ARG A 26 -1.32 23.36 -3.52
CA ARG A 26 -0.21 23.97 -4.26
C ARG A 26 0.20 25.32 -3.69
N ASP A 27 -0.76 26.09 -3.21
CA ASP A 27 -0.53 27.45 -2.70
C ASP A 27 -0.35 27.48 -1.17
N PHE A 28 -0.22 26.31 -0.52
CA PHE A 28 0.06 26.22 0.91
C PHE A 28 1.55 25.95 1.11
N THR A 29 2.29 27.01 1.38
CA THR A 29 3.71 26.98 1.74
C THR A 29 3.90 27.58 3.11
N LEU A 30 4.62 26.86 3.98
CA LEU A 30 5.04 27.35 5.29
C LEU A 30 6.56 27.40 5.30
N LEU A 31 7.13 28.59 5.49
CA LEU A 31 8.59 28.79 5.50
C LEU A 31 9.30 28.26 4.23
N GLY A 32 8.63 28.33 3.06
CA GLY A 32 9.17 27.81 1.79
C GLY A 32 9.09 26.29 1.63
N LEU A 33 8.38 25.60 2.55
CA LEU A 33 8.10 24.17 2.48
C LEU A 33 6.62 23.94 2.18
N THR A 34 6.33 23.11 1.18
CA THR A 34 4.98 22.62 0.88
C THR A 34 4.78 21.27 1.55
N PRO A 35 3.86 21.15 2.52
CA PRO A 35 3.52 19.85 3.08
C PRO A 35 2.63 19.08 2.10
N ARG A 36 2.92 17.78 1.96
CA ARG A 36 2.13 16.81 1.23
C ARG A 36 1.84 15.63 2.15
N LEU A 37 0.58 15.23 2.21
CA LEU A 37 0.15 14.05 2.91
C LEU A 37 -0.03 12.92 1.90
N VAL A 38 0.61 11.79 2.18
CA VAL A 38 0.54 10.59 1.35
C VAL A 38 -0.02 9.47 2.21
N PHE A 39 -1.08 8.84 1.71
CA PHE A 39 -1.67 7.66 2.30
C PHE A 39 -1.49 6.50 1.34
N ASP A 40 -0.92 5.42 1.84
CA ASP A 40 -0.73 4.19 1.08
C ASP A 40 -1.45 3.07 1.81
N TYR A 41 -2.29 2.36 1.07
CA TYR A 41 -2.99 1.17 1.54
C TYR A 41 -2.63 0.02 0.62
N GLU A 42 -2.09 -1.05 1.19
CA GLU A 42 -1.77 -2.27 0.48
C GLU A 42 -2.48 -3.44 1.16
N THR A 43 -3.25 -4.18 0.38
CA THR A 43 -3.86 -5.44 0.82
C THR A 43 -3.38 -6.56 -0.08
N THR A 44 -2.91 -7.63 0.54
CA THR A 44 -2.53 -8.86 -0.15
C THR A 44 -3.32 -10.00 0.45
N SER A 45 -4.15 -10.62 -0.38
CA SER A 45 -4.86 -11.86 -0.03
C SER A 45 -4.29 -13.02 -0.83
N SER A 46 -4.10 -14.17 -0.18
CA SER A 46 -3.59 -15.39 -0.80
C SER A 46 -4.58 -16.53 -0.64
N ASN A 47 -4.75 -17.36 -1.67
CA ASN A 47 -5.63 -18.53 -1.63
C ASN A 47 -5.06 -19.73 -0.84
N PHE A 48 -3.91 -19.58 -0.17
CA PHE A 48 -3.25 -20.60 0.62
C PHE A 48 -3.24 -20.24 2.11
N ALA A 49 -3.83 -21.10 2.95
CA ALA A 49 -4.00 -20.86 4.39
C ALA A 49 -2.69 -20.78 5.20
N TYR A 50 -1.55 -21.14 4.60
CA TYR A 50 -0.23 -20.99 5.23
C TYR A 50 0.33 -19.56 5.10
N TYR A 51 -0.19 -18.77 4.17
CA TYR A 51 0.23 -17.39 3.97
C TYR A 51 -0.81 -16.46 4.60
N ASP A 52 -0.38 -15.69 5.61
CA ASP A 52 -1.21 -14.69 6.27
C ASP A 52 -1.61 -13.61 5.27
N ASP A 53 -2.89 -13.25 5.28
CA ASP A 53 -3.39 -12.03 4.64
C ASP A 53 -2.69 -10.83 5.27
N ARG A 54 -2.16 -9.93 4.45
CA ARG A 54 -1.43 -8.73 4.92
C ARG A 54 -2.17 -7.47 4.50
N ASP A 55 -2.58 -6.70 5.50
CA ASP A 55 -3.12 -5.37 5.34
C ASP A 55 -2.12 -4.36 5.93
N GLU A 56 -1.47 -3.59 5.07
CA GLU A 56 -0.54 -2.53 5.47
C GLU A 56 -1.18 -1.17 5.19
N LYS A 57 -1.15 -0.29 6.21
CA LYS A 57 -1.66 1.09 6.13
C LYS A 57 -0.53 2.04 6.53
N ALA A 58 -0.13 2.92 5.63
CA ALA A 58 0.89 3.93 5.89
C ALA A 58 0.34 5.35 5.67
N ALA A 59 0.76 6.27 6.52
CA ALA A 59 0.50 7.70 6.38
C ALA A 59 1.82 8.45 6.53
N THR A 60 2.26 9.11 5.46
CA THR A 60 3.54 9.79 5.37
C THR A 60 3.33 11.29 5.15
N ILE A 61 4.03 12.11 5.93
CA ILE A 61 4.10 13.57 5.72
C ILE A 61 5.41 13.88 5.01
N LEU A 62 5.32 14.48 3.81
CA LEU A 62 6.46 14.93 3.02
C LEU A 62 6.52 16.46 3.05
N LEU A 63 7.71 17.02 3.25
CA LEU A 63 7.95 18.46 3.15
C LEU A 63 8.84 18.74 1.95
N THR A 64 8.28 19.39 0.92
CA THR A 64 9.02 19.72 -0.31
C THR A 64 9.43 21.19 -0.31
N LYS A 65 10.71 21.47 -0.55
CA LYS A 65 11.19 22.85 -0.75
C LYS A 65 10.81 23.34 -2.15
N THR A 66 10.05 24.43 -2.21
CA THR A 66 9.71 25.14 -3.47
C THR A 66 10.64 26.34 -3.65
N PHE A 67 11.27 26.46 -4.82
CA PHE A 67 12.20 27.54 -5.20
C PHE A 67 11.48 28.67 -5.92
#